data_AF-A0A6A3VDZ6-F1
#
_entry.id   AF-A0A6A3VDZ6-F1
#
_cell.length_a   1.000
_cell.length_b   1.000
_cell.length_c   1.000
_cell.angle_alpha   90.00
_cell.angle_beta   90.00
_cell.angle_gamma   90.00
#
_symmetry.space_group_name_H-M   'P 1'
#
loop_
_entity.id
_entity.type
_entity.pdbx_description
1 polymer ?
#
loop_
_entity_poly.entity_id
_entity_poly.type
_entity_poly.pdbx_seq_one_letter_code
_entity_poly.pdbx_strand_id
1 'polypeptide(L)'
;MKASLKRFDLDYVDLVFCHRADPFTPMEETVRAMNYVIEQGWAFYWGTSEWTAKEIIEACEIADRLGLIRPQHVSAHKSYTSDAANLAQTRHKRYSDAKSV
;
A
#
# COMPACT_ATOMS: atom_id res chain seq x y z
N MET A 1 -8.02 10.60 7.82
CA MET A 1 -7.79 9.58 8.86
C MET A 1 -8.54 9.86 10.16
N LYS A 2 -8.18 10.89 10.95
CA LYS A 2 -8.77 11.20 12.27
C LYS A 2 -10.31 11.17 12.34
N ALA A 3 -10.99 11.75 11.33
CA ALA A 3 -12.44 11.73 11.27
C ALA A 3 -13.03 10.32 11.13
N SER A 4 -12.34 9.40 10.44
CA SER A 4 -12.76 8.00 10.31
C SER A 4 -12.57 7.24 11.62
N LEU A 5 -11.41 7.40 12.26
CA LEU A 5 -11.13 6.83 13.58
C LEU A 5 -12.19 7.24 14.62
N LYS A 6 -12.51 8.54 14.69
CA LYS A 6 -13.58 9.06 15.56
C LYS A 6 -14.94 8.42 15.28
N ARG A 7 -15.27 8.13 14.01
CA ARG A 7 -16.55 7.48 13.65
C ARG A 7 -16.58 6.00 14.01
N PHE A 8 -15.42 5.34 14.03
CA PHE A 8 -15.30 3.93 14.42
C PHE A 8 -15.13 3.74 15.93
N ASP A 9 -14.91 4.82 16.69
CA ASP A 9 -14.55 4.76 18.11
C ASP A 9 -13.28 3.91 18.34
N LEU A 10 -12.29 4.12 17.47
CA LEU A 10 -11.01 3.43 17.49
C LEU A 10 -9.85 4.42 17.51
N ASP A 11 -8.76 4.04 18.15
CA ASP A 11 -7.50 4.81 18.15
C ASP A 11 -6.68 4.55 16.89
N TYR A 12 -6.81 3.35 16.29
CA TYR A 12 -6.08 2.92 15.10
C TYR A 12 -6.89 1.93 14.25
N VAL A 13 -6.39 1.64 13.05
CA VAL A 13 -6.83 0.50 12.21
C VAL A 13 -5.63 -0.33 11.78
N ASP A 14 -5.80 -1.62 11.52
CA ASP A 14 -4.68 -2.42 11.02
C ASP A 14 -4.24 -1.97 9.61
N LEU A 15 -5.20 -1.66 8.74
CA LEU A 15 -4.94 -1.35 7.33
C LEU A 15 -5.80 -0.17 6.85
N VAL A 16 -5.15 0.84 6.27
CA VAL A 16 -5.82 1.95 5.58
C VAL A 16 -5.60 1.86 4.05
N PHE A 17 -6.66 2.10 3.27
CA PHE A 17 -6.56 2.07 1.80
C PHE A 17 -6.58 3.46 1.18
N CYS A 18 -5.70 3.68 0.21
CA CYS A 18 -5.91 4.68 -0.84
C CYS A 18 -6.89 4.10 -1.86
N HIS A 19 -8.14 4.58 -1.87
CA HIS A 19 -9.23 3.97 -2.64
C HIS A 19 -9.06 4.13 -4.16
N ARG A 20 -8.43 5.22 -4.63
CA ARG A 20 -8.10 5.47 -6.04
C ARG A 20 -6.84 6.34 -6.10
N ALA A 21 -6.08 6.25 -7.19
CA ALA A 21 -4.96 7.15 -7.40
C ALA A 21 -5.51 8.54 -7.73
N ASP A 22 -4.96 9.57 -7.10
CA ASP A 22 -5.33 10.95 -7.40
C ASP A 22 -4.36 11.50 -8.46
N PRO A 23 -4.83 11.79 -9.70
CA PRO A 23 -3.96 12.25 -10.77
C PRO A 23 -3.38 13.66 -10.54
N PHE A 24 -3.92 14.41 -9.57
CA PHE A 24 -3.46 15.76 -9.25
C PHE A 24 -2.50 15.82 -8.06
N THR A 25 -2.36 14.72 -7.31
CA THR A 25 -1.44 14.62 -6.18
C THR A 25 -0.22 13.80 -6.59
N PRO A 26 1.01 14.34 -6.49
CA PRO A 26 2.21 13.58 -6.79
C PRO A 26 2.27 12.28 -5.97
N MET A 27 2.71 11.19 -6.59
CA MET A 27 2.78 9.89 -5.92
C MET A 27 3.61 9.94 -4.64
N GLU A 28 4.72 10.70 -4.66
CA GLU A 28 5.58 10.88 -3.49
C GLU A 28 4.85 11.52 -2.31
N GLU A 29 3.96 12.48 -2.56
CA GLU A 29 3.16 13.11 -1.51
C GLU A 29 2.21 12.09 -0.86
N THR A 30 1.57 11.25 -1.68
CA THR A 30 0.69 10.17 -1.18
C THR A 30 1.46 9.17 -0.33
N VAL A 31 2.64 8.72 -0.78
CA VAL A 31 3.48 7.76 -0.02
C VAL A 31 3.93 8.36 1.31
N ARG A 32 4.36 9.64 1.32
CA ARG A 32 4.75 10.34 2.55
C ARG A 32 3.57 10.51 3.50
N ALA A 33 2.39 10.84 2.98
CA ALA A 33 1.18 10.97 3.79
C ALA A 33 0.78 9.65 4.45
N MET A 34 0.86 8.53 3.72
CA MET A 34 0.55 7.21 4.28
C MET A 34 1.61 6.76 5.28
N ASN A 35 2.89 7.06 5.05
CA ASN A 35 3.94 6.83 6.03
C ASN A 35 3.69 7.63 7.32
N TYR A 36 3.34 8.92 7.19
CA TYR A 36 2.99 9.77 8.33
C TYR A 36 1.82 9.19 9.14
N VAL A 37 0.77 8.68 8.46
CA VAL A 37 -0.37 8.03 9.15
C VAL A 37 0.09 6.85 10.01
N ILE A 38 1.06 6.06 9.53
CA ILE A 38 1.62 4.94 10.28
C ILE A 38 2.51 5.42 11.43
N GLU A 39 3.37 6.41 11.20
CA GLU A 39 4.22 7.00 12.24
C GLU A 39 3.42 7.64 13.38
N GLN A 40 2.24 8.19 13.08
CA GLN A 40 1.32 8.70 14.10
C GLN A 40 0.60 7.59 14.88
N GLY A 41 0.76 6.32 14.51
CA GLY A 41 0.10 5.18 15.14
C GLY A 41 -1.39 5.06 14.79
N TRP A 42 -1.88 5.75 13.76
CA TRP A 42 -3.29 5.69 13.35
C TRP A 42 -3.58 4.49 12.46
N ALA A 43 -2.56 3.93 11.81
CA ALA A 43 -2.64 2.66 11.12
C ALA A 43 -1.36 1.85 11.27
N PHE A 44 -1.42 0.52 11.15
CA PHE A 44 -0.21 -0.31 11.09
C PHE A 44 0.31 -0.48 9.66
N TYR A 45 -0.59 -0.57 8.69
CA TYR A 45 -0.27 -0.76 7.29
C TYR A 45 -1.13 0.13 6.40
N TRP A 46 -0.68 0.29 5.15
CA TRP A 46 -1.49 0.90 4.11
C TRP A 46 -1.50 0.04 2.84
N GLY A 47 -2.53 0.23 2.03
CA GLY A 47 -2.72 -0.46 0.76
C GLY A 47 -3.36 0.42 -0.30
N THR A 48 -3.48 -0.11 -1.50
CA THR A 48 -4.10 0.56 -2.65
C THR A 48 -5.34 -0.18 -3.08
N SER A 49 -6.31 0.53 -3.64
CA SER A 49 -7.46 -0.04 -4.33
C SER A 49 -7.66 0.70 -5.63
N GLU A 50 -8.10 0.03 -6.69
CA GLU A 50 -8.33 0.65 -8.01
C GLU A 50 -7.11 1.37 -8.61
N TRP A 51 -5.90 1.08 -8.15
CA TRP A 51 -4.67 1.58 -8.76
C TRP A 51 -4.19 0.62 -9.84
N THR A 52 -3.65 1.15 -10.92
CA THR A 52 -2.97 0.40 -11.97
C THR A 52 -1.67 -0.21 -11.45
N ALA A 53 -1.17 -1.24 -12.14
CA ALA A 53 0.12 -1.85 -11.82
C ALA A 53 1.27 -0.83 -11.84
N LYS A 54 1.23 0.13 -12.78
CA LYS A 54 2.25 1.19 -12.90
C LYS A 54 2.28 2.09 -11.66
N GLU A 55 1.13 2.54 -11.19
CA GLU A 55 1.02 3.40 -10.00
C GLU A 55 1.49 2.67 -8.73
N ILE A 56 1.19 1.38 -8.61
CA ILE A 56 1.65 0.55 -7.48
C ILE A 56 3.17 0.39 -7.50
N ILE A 57 3.76 0.18 -8.68
CA ILE A 57 5.22 0.10 -8.85
C ILE A 57 5.87 1.44 -8.49
N GLU A 58 5.35 2.55 -9.01
CA GLU A 58 5.86 3.89 -8.73
C GLU A 58 5.85 4.20 -7.22
N ALA A 59 4.74 3.88 -6.53
CA ALA A 59 4.65 4.03 -5.08
C ALA A 59 5.68 3.19 -4.33
N CYS A 60 5.91 1.95 -4.78
CA CYS A 60 6.92 1.08 -4.20
C CYS A 60 8.34 1.63 -4.39
N GLU A 61 8.66 2.10 -5.60
CA GLU A 61 9.99 2.65 -5.92
C GLU A 61 10.28 3.91 -5.11
N ILE A 62 9.28 4.79 -4.95
CA ILE A 62 9.42 5.98 -4.12
C ILE A 62 9.61 5.61 -2.65
N ALA A 63 8.82 4.66 -2.12
CA ALA A 63 8.96 4.20 -0.75
C ALA A 63 10.36 3.59 -0.50
N ASP A 64 10.83 2.72 -1.40
CA ASP A 64 12.16 2.10 -1.32
C ASP A 64 13.28 3.17 -1.38
N ARG A 65 13.16 4.15 -2.29
CA ARG A 65 14.15 5.25 -2.45
C ARG A 65 14.24 6.17 -1.23
N LEU A 66 13.14 6.38 -0.53
CA LEU A 66 13.05 7.32 0.59
C LEU A 66 13.11 6.65 1.97
N GLY A 67 13.17 5.30 2.03
CA GLY A 67 13.12 4.56 3.28
C GLY A 67 11.76 4.62 3.98
N LEU A 68 10.67 4.74 3.21
CA LEU A 68 9.29 4.80 3.71
C LEU A 68 8.60 3.44 3.61
N ILE A 69 7.46 3.30 4.29
CA ILE A 69 6.67 2.06 4.27
C ILE A 69 5.94 1.92 2.93
N ARG A 70 6.19 0.79 2.24
CA ARG A 70 5.51 0.43 0.99
C ARG A 70 4.02 0.09 1.21
N PRO A 71 3.16 0.22 0.18
CA PRO A 71 1.82 -0.36 0.25
C PRO A 71 1.93 -1.88 0.34
N GLN A 72 1.26 -2.49 1.34
CA GLN A 72 1.37 -3.92 1.63
C GLN A 72 0.26 -4.75 0.97
N HIS A 73 -0.87 -4.13 0.65
CA HIS A 73 -2.04 -4.80 0.08
C HIS A 73 -2.58 -4.06 -1.14
N VAL A 74 -3.12 -4.82 -2.09
CA VAL A 74 -3.83 -4.30 -3.26
C VAL A 74 -5.23 -4.91 -3.26
N SER A 75 -6.25 -4.07 -3.14
CA SER A 75 -7.65 -4.45 -3.30
C SER A 75 -8.04 -4.26 -4.78
N ALA A 76 -8.00 -5.36 -5.52
CA ALA A 76 -8.32 -5.39 -6.94
C ALA A 76 -9.83 -5.62 -7.16
N HIS A 77 -10.49 -4.74 -7.92
CA HIS A 77 -11.77 -5.10 -8.54
C HIS A 77 -11.49 -6.16 -9.63
N LYS A 78 -12.36 -7.17 -9.76
CA LYS A 78 -12.16 -8.43 -10.51
C LYS A 78 -11.97 -8.32 -12.04
N SER A 79 -11.56 -7.18 -12.58
CA SER A 79 -11.24 -7.01 -14.01
C SER A 79 -9.74 -7.13 -14.33
N TYR A 80 -8.88 -7.39 -13.33
CA TYR A 80 -7.47 -7.75 -13.55
C TYR A 80 -7.33 -9.19 -14.06
N THR A 81 -7.57 -9.40 -15.36
CA THR A 81 -7.09 -10.61 -16.04
C THR A 81 -5.57 -10.56 -16.15
N SER A 82 -4.94 -11.68 -15.78
CA SER A 82 -3.55 -12.14 -15.96
C SER A 82 -2.38 -11.48 -15.22
N ASP A 83 -2.25 -10.16 -15.09
CA ASP A 83 -0.89 -9.61 -14.86
C ASP A 83 -0.49 -9.42 -13.39
N ALA A 84 -1.44 -9.08 -12.50
CA ALA A 84 -1.14 -8.83 -11.09
C ALA A 84 -0.88 -10.12 -10.28
N ALA A 85 -1.45 -11.26 -10.71
CA ALA A 85 -1.27 -12.56 -10.05
C ALA A 85 0.20 -13.03 -10.08
N ASN A 86 0.92 -12.71 -11.17
CA ASN A 86 2.32 -13.11 -11.34
C ASN A 86 3.27 -12.37 -10.38
N LEU A 87 2.98 -11.12 -10.03
CA LEU A 87 3.84 -10.33 -9.13
C LEU A 87 3.71 -10.77 -7.66
N ALA A 88 2.50 -11.15 -7.22
CA ALA A 88 2.28 -11.67 -5.87
C ALA A 88 2.87 -13.08 -5.67
N GLN A 89 2.77 -13.97 -6.66
CA GLN A 89 3.35 -15.31 -6.60
C GLN A 89 4.89 -15.30 -6.63
N THR A 90 5.50 -14.35 -7.35
CA THR A 90 6.96 -14.25 -7.44
C THR A 90 7.61 -13.87 -6.09
N ARG A 91 6.89 -13.18 -5.19
CA ARG A 91 7.39 -12.81 -3.85
C ARG A 91 7.25 -13.93 -2.82
N HIS A 92 6.24 -14.78 -2.92
CA HIS A 92 6.09 -15.93 -2.02
C HIS A 92 7.27 -16.90 -2.18
N LYS A 93 7.73 -17.10 -3.43
CA LYS A 93 8.89 -17.94 -3.74
C LYS A 93 10.23 -17.37 -3.22
N ARG A 94 10.45 -16.05 -3.37
CA ARG A 94 11.69 -15.42 -2.85
C ARG A 94 11.77 -15.42 -1.32
N TYR A 95 10.64 -15.32 -0.63
CA TYR A 95 10.61 -15.38 0.84
C TYR A 95 10.78 -16.81 1.38
N SER A 96 10.29 -17.83 0.67
CA SER A 96 10.54 -19.24 1.01
C SER A 96 12.00 -19.66 0.76
N ASP A 97 12.59 -19.18 -0.33
CA ASP A 97 13.97 -19.51 -0.70
C ASP A 97 14.99 -18.85 0.26
N ALA A 98 14.69 -17.68 0.81
CA ALA A 98 15.54 -16.97 1.77
C ALA A 98 15.53 -17.56 3.20
N LYS A 99 14.62 -18.50 3.51
CA LYS A 99 14.57 -19.22 4.80
C LYS A 99 15.13 -20.65 4.73
N SER A 100 15.58 -21.07 3.54
CA SER A 100 16.03 -22.44 3.27
C SER A 100 17.56 -22.56 3.15
N VAL A 101 18.31 -21.53 3.56
CA VAL A 101 19.79 -21.50 3.60
C VAL A 101 20.25 -21.16 5.02
#